data_AF-A0A2M6ZLS3-F1
#
_entry.id   AF-A0A2M6ZLS3-F1
#
_cell.length_a   1.000
_cell.length_b   1.000
_cell.length_c   1.000
_cell.angle_alpha   90.00
_cell.angle_beta   90.00
_cell.angle_gamma   90.00
#
_symmetry.space_group_name_H-M   'P 1'
#
loop_
_entity.id
_entity.type
_entity.pdbx_description
1 polymer ?
#
loop_
_entity_poly.entity_id
_entity_poly.type
_entity_poly.pdbx_seq_one_letter_code
_entity_poly.pdbx_strand_id
1 'polypeptide(L)'
;ALTARLGADPGAVARIQARLTPVRRQLRRLDRLTWETGQVNGRENFQWLISSSDFASDLTAYEQRLTAFLQEAAQRPPAADGRVRLGFAGIPPILTDLWPYLEELGAAVVYHEFPRQFSMPFASTDLVEQYLRYTYPYDIGGRLADLQGAVATRRLDGLVHYTQSFCFRQMFDQFLRDHLDVPLLTIEGDRPTRLDSRTRMRLEAFVDVLRP
;
A
#
# COMPACT_ATOMS: atom_id res chain seq x y z
N ALA A 1 -14.11 -29.91 2.97
CA ALA A 1 -15.16 -29.56 3.96
C ALA A 1 -15.71 -28.15 3.76
N LEU A 2 -14.88 -27.10 3.71
CA LEU A 2 -15.35 -25.71 3.52
C LEU A 2 -15.88 -25.41 2.10
N THR A 3 -15.16 -25.85 1.06
CA THR A 3 -15.57 -25.72 -0.35
C THR A 3 -16.94 -26.32 -0.62
N ALA A 4 -17.18 -27.55 -0.13
CA ALA A 4 -18.48 -28.21 -0.21
C ALA A 4 -19.59 -27.45 0.54
N ARG A 5 -19.30 -26.89 1.73
CA ARG A 5 -20.27 -26.10 2.51
C ARG A 5 -20.63 -24.76 1.89
N LEU A 6 -19.70 -24.14 1.16
CA LEU A 6 -19.91 -22.88 0.46
C LEU A 6 -20.40 -23.07 -0.99
N GLY A 7 -20.54 -24.32 -1.46
CA GLY A 7 -20.83 -24.61 -2.87
C GLY A 7 -19.71 -24.15 -3.83
N ALA A 8 -18.48 -23.97 -3.32
CA ALA A 8 -17.35 -23.51 -4.09
C ALA A 8 -16.61 -24.69 -4.73
N ASP A 9 -16.98 -25.01 -5.97
CA ASP A 9 -16.28 -26.00 -6.80
C ASP A 9 -14.78 -25.61 -6.97
N PRO A 10 -13.82 -26.50 -6.68
CA PRO A 10 -12.39 -26.22 -6.86
C PRO A 10 -12.03 -25.75 -8.27
N GLY A 11 -12.69 -26.28 -9.30
CA GLY A 11 -12.49 -25.85 -10.68
C GLY A 11 -12.94 -24.41 -10.93
N ALA A 12 -14.10 -24.02 -10.38
CA ALA A 12 -14.60 -22.65 -10.42
C ALA A 12 -13.66 -21.67 -9.70
N VAL A 13 -13.14 -22.06 -8.54
CA VAL A 13 -12.17 -21.25 -7.78
C VAL A 13 -10.90 -21.01 -8.61
N ALA A 14 -10.34 -22.06 -9.21
CA ALA A 14 -9.16 -21.94 -10.06
C ALA A 14 -9.40 -21.04 -11.29
N ARG A 15 -10.58 -21.12 -11.91
CA ARG A 15 -10.96 -20.25 -13.04
C ARG A 15 -11.00 -18.77 -12.63
N ILE A 16 -11.58 -18.46 -11.47
CA ILE A 16 -11.59 -17.08 -10.95
C ILE A 16 -10.18 -16.60 -10.63
N GLN A 17 -9.36 -17.43 -9.99
CA GLN A 17 -7.96 -17.07 -9.72
C GLN A 17 -7.19 -16.75 -11.01
N ALA A 18 -7.33 -17.59 -12.05
CA ALA A 18 -6.74 -17.35 -13.36
C ALA A 18 -7.25 -16.04 -13.98
N ARG A 19 -8.56 -15.76 -13.89
CA ARG A 19 -9.18 -14.53 -14.41
C ARG A 19 -8.66 -13.25 -13.72
N LEU A 20 -8.29 -13.32 -12.45
CA LEU A 20 -7.74 -12.19 -11.68
C LEU A 20 -6.24 -11.97 -11.90
N THR A 21 -5.53 -12.95 -12.48
CA THR A 21 -4.08 -12.87 -12.66
C THR A 21 -3.62 -11.68 -13.51
N PRO A 22 -4.27 -11.36 -14.66
CA PRO A 22 -3.88 -10.20 -15.48
C PRO A 22 -4.00 -8.86 -14.74
N VAL A 23 -5.14 -8.58 -14.09
CA VAL A 23 -5.35 -7.31 -13.37
C VAL A 23 -4.36 -7.16 -12.20
N ARG A 24 -4.05 -8.24 -11.47
CA ARG A 24 -3.04 -8.21 -10.39
C ARG A 24 -1.63 -7.95 -10.90
N ARG A 25 -1.31 -8.41 -12.12
CA ARG A 25 -0.05 -8.07 -12.79
C ARG A 25 0.01 -6.59 -13.15
N GLN A 26 -1.10 -6.00 -13.57
CA GLN A 26 -1.20 -4.57 -13.80
C GLN A 26 -1.04 -3.77 -12.50
N LEU A 27 -1.64 -4.22 -11.40
CA LEU A 27 -1.46 -3.58 -10.08
C LEU A 27 -0.01 -3.65 -9.58
N ARG A 28 0.70 -4.76 -9.82
CA ARG A 28 2.16 -4.81 -9.59
C ARG A 28 2.91 -3.77 -10.43
N ARG A 29 2.55 -3.62 -11.71
CA ARG A 29 3.16 -2.61 -12.59
C ARG A 29 2.86 -1.21 -12.09
N LEU A 30 1.63 -0.96 -11.65
CA LEU A 30 1.22 0.30 -11.03
C LEU A 30 2.08 0.61 -9.80
N ASP A 31 2.23 -0.35 -8.89
CA ASP A 31 3.09 -0.21 -7.71
C ASP A 31 4.54 0.10 -8.09
N ARG A 32 5.06 -0.58 -9.11
CA ARG A 32 6.41 -0.37 -9.62
C ARG A 32 6.62 1.03 -10.21
N LEU A 33 5.69 1.53 -11.03
CA LEU A 33 5.74 2.88 -11.59
C LEU A 33 5.71 3.97 -10.50
N THR A 34 5.15 3.68 -9.33
CA THR A 34 5.15 4.61 -8.21
C THR A 34 6.53 4.78 -7.60
N TRP A 35 7.26 3.71 -7.31
CA TRP A 35 8.53 3.81 -6.60
C TRP A 35 9.76 3.85 -7.51
N GLU A 36 9.72 3.29 -8.71
CA GLU A 36 10.85 3.32 -9.66
C GLU A 36 10.95 4.67 -10.36
N THR A 37 9.85 5.17 -10.92
CA THR A 37 9.85 6.36 -11.80
C THR A 37 9.00 7.52 -11.29
N GLY A 38 8.16 7.31 -10.27
CA GLY A 38 7.26 8.34 -9.72
C GLY A 38 6.16 8.81 -10.69
N GLN A 39 5.93 8.08 -11.78
CA GLN A 39 4.92 8.44 -12.79
C GLN A 39 3.48 8.23 -12.29
N VAL A 40 3.31 7.32 -11.32
CA VAL A 40 2.09 7.15 -10.55
C VAL A 40 2.35 7.73 -9.16
N ASN A 41 1.62 8.76 -8.76
CA ASN A 41 1.84 9.36 -7.44
C ASN A 41 1.27 8.47 -6.31
N GLY A 42 1.63 8.79 -5.07
CA GLY A 42 1.24 8.00 -3.91
C GLY A 42 -0.28 7.91 -3.70
N ARG A 43 -1.02 8.98 -4.02
CA ARG A 43 -2.49 8.99 -3.91
C ARG A 43 -3.14 8.09 -4.96
N GLU A 44 -2.71 8.18 -6.21
CA GLU A 44 -3.19 7.34 -7.30
C GLU A 44 -2.93 5.86 -6.98
N ASN A 45 -1.70 5.55 -6.53
CA ASN A 45 -1.32 4.22 -6.11
C ASN A 45 -2.23 3.69 -4.99
N PHE A 46 -2.39 4.48 -3.92
CA PHE A 46 -3.27 4.15 -2.81
C PHE A 46 -4.69 3.80 -3.28
N GLN A 47 -5.29 4.67 -4.10
CA GLN A 47 -6.66 4.52 -4.58
C GLN A 47 -6.85 3.27 -5.45
N TRP A 48 -5.92 2.99 -6.35
CA TRP A 48 -5.97 1.79 -7.18
C TRP A 48 -5.80 0.54 -6.34
N LEU A 49 -4.78 0.47 -5.49
CA LEU A 49 -4.51 -0.72 -4.68
C LEU A 49 -5.63 -0.99 -3.67
N ILE A 50 -6.13 0.02 -2.97
CA ILE A 50 -7.18 -0.21 -1.96
C ILE A 50 -8.49 -0.69 -2.61
N SER A 51 -8.88 -0.10 -3.75
CA SER A 51 -10.11 -0.50 -4.46
C SER A 51 -10.00 -1.86 -5.17
N SER A 52 -8.82 -2.49 -5.17
CA SER A 52 -8.64 -3.84 -5.70
C SER A 52 -9.16 -4.95 -4.75
N SER A 53 -9.54 -4.61 -3.51
CA SER A 53 -10.10 -5.58 -2.56
C SER A 53 -11.38 -6.26 -3.06
N ASP A 54 -12.18 -5.52 -3.82
CA ASP A 54 -13.41 -5.98 -4.47
C ASP A 54 -13.46 -5.57 -5.95
N PHE A 55 -12.36 -5.03 -6.48
CA PHE A 55 -12.26 -4.44 -7.82
C PHE A 55 -13.33 -3.36 -8.09
N ALA A 56 -13.67 -2.56 -7.08
CA ALA A 56 -14.75 -1.58 -7.14
C ALA A 56 -16.06 -2.17 -7.66
N SER A 57 -16.35 -3.41 -7.24
CA SER A 57 -17.55 -4.17 -7.57
C SER A 57 -17.73 -4.57 -9.04
N ASP A 58 -16.84 -4.17 -9.96
CA ASP A 58 -16.86 -4.55 -11.37
C ASP A 58 -15.43 -4.77 -11.90
N LEU A 59 -15.03 -6.04 -11.95
CA LEU A 59 -13.72 -6.45 -12.44
C LEU A 59 -13.42 -6.00 -13.87
N THR A 60 -14.41 -6.09 -14.77
CA THR A 60 -14.20 -5.78 -16.19
C THR A 60 -13.99 -4.29 -16.38
N ALA A 61 -14.85 -3.47 -15.78
CA ALA A 61 -14.70 -2.02 -15.82
C ALA A 61 -13.42 -1.57 -15.11
N TYR A 62 -13.07 -2.19 -13.98
CA TYR A 62 -11.83 -1.92 -13.25
C TYR A 62 -10.60 -2.18 -14.11
N GLU A 63 -10.51 -3.33 -14.77
CA GLU A 63 -9.38 -3.71 -15.63
C GLU A 63 -9.23 -2.77 -16.83
N GLN A 64 -10.33 -2.38 -17.47
CA GLN A 64 -10.31 -1.41 -18.57
C GLN A 64 -9.78 -0.05 -18.11
N ARG A 65 -10.29 0.48 -17.00
CA ARG A 65 -9.85 1.77 -16.45
C ARG A 65 -8.38 1.71 -15.99
N LEU A 66 -7.95 0.64 -15.34
CA LEU A 66 -6.55 0.47 -14.91
C LEU A 66 -5.61 0.41 -16.11
N THR A 67 -6.01 -0.30 -17.17
CA THR A 67 -5.22 -0.39 -18.41
C THR A 67 -5.04 0.98 -19.05
N ALA A 68 -6.13 1.75 -19.20
CA ALA A 68 -6.07 3.10 -19.76
C ALA A 68 -5.22 4.04 -18.89
N PHE A 69 -5.39 3.99 -17.56
CA PHE A 69 -4.59 4.77 -16.62
C PHE A 69 -3.10 4.44 -16.72
N LEU A 70 -2.71 3.17 -16.81
CA LEU A 70 -1.32 2.76 -16.93
C LEU A 70 -0.68 3.20 -18.26
N GLN A 71 -1.47 3.30 -19.34
CA GLN A 71 -1.00 3.84 -20.61
C GLN A 71 -0.72 5.34 -20.48
N GLU A 72 -1.63 6.10 -19.87
CA GLU A 72 -1.46 7.52 -19.62
C GLU A 72 -0.27 7.78 -18.68
N ALA A 73 -0.21 7.09 -17.54
CA ALA A 73 0.85 7.27 -16.55
C ALA A 73 2.24 7.00 -17.15
N ALA A 74 2.37 5.99 -18.01
CA ALA A 74 3.64 5.67 -18.67
C ALA A 74 4.16 6.75 -19.63
N GLN A 75 3.29 7.66 -20.10
CA GLN A 75 3.69 8.80 -20.96
C GLN A 75 4.11 10.04 -20.16
N ARG A 76 3.82 10.08 -18.85
CA ARG A 76 4.23 11.19 -17.99
C ARG A 76 5.75 11.20 -17.86
N PRO A 77 6.41 12.35 -17.77
CA PRO A 77 7.84 12.39 -17.44
C PRO A 77 8.07 11.72 -16.07
N PRO A 78 9.20 11.01 -15.87
CA PRO A 78 9.60 10.56 -14.54
C PRO A 78 9.62 11.72 -13.54
N ALA A 79 9.26 11.44 -12.30
CA ALA A 79 9.33 12.43 -11.23
C ALA A 79 10.78 12.86 -10.99
N ALA A 80 10.96 14.12 -10.61
CA ALA A 80 12.28 14.63 -10.24
C ALA A 80 12.83 13.90 -9.01
N ASP A 81 14.13 13.64 -9.02
CA ASP A 81 14.87 13.10 -7.88
C ASP A 81 14.92 14.12 -6.72
N GLY A 82 15.19 13.62 -5.50
CA GLY A 82 15.46 14.47 -4.33
C GLY A 82 14.28 14.70 -3.38
N ARG A 83 13.12 14.09 -3.63
CA ARG A 83 12.01 14.05 -2.65
C ARG A 83 12.25 13.00 -1.57
N VAL A 84 11.81 13.28 -0.34
CA VAL A 84 11.79 12.31 0.77
C VAL A 84 10.83 11.17 0.41
N ARG A 85 11.31 9.94 0.43
CA ARG A 85 10.58 8.73 0.03
C ARG A 85 9.93 8.10 1.25
N LEU A 86 8.62 8.31 1.39
CA LEU A 86 7.84 7.80 2.50
C LEU A 86 7.11 6.51 2.12
N GLY A 87 7.00 5.59 3.08
CA GLY A 87 6.03 4.50 3.04
C GLY A 87 5.00 4.61 4.15
N PHE A 88 3.82 4.06 3.92
CA PHE A 88 2.75 3.95 4.92
C PHE A 88 2.61 2.51 5.38
N ALA A 89 2.77 2.29 6.68
CA ALA A 89 2.52 1.02 7.35
C ALA A 89 1.21 1.09 8.13
N GLY A 90 0.50 -0.03 8.22
CA GLY A 90 -0.77 -0.13 8.94
C GLY A 90 -2.00 0.14 8.07
N ILE A 91 -3.09 0.50 8.73
CA ILE A 91 -4.41 0.61 8.10
C ILE A 91 -4.46 1.76 7.09
N PRO A 92 -5.30 1.67 6.03
CA PRO A 92 -5.39 2.71 5.03
C PRO A 92 -5.80 4.07 5.64
N PRO A 93 -5.04 5.16 5.40
CA PRO A 93 -5.40 6.47 5.92
C PRO A 93 -6.72 7.00 5.37
N ILE A 94 -7.51 7.64 6.25
CA ILE A 94 -8.81 8.24 5.90
C ILE A 94 -8.81 9.77 5.97
N LEU A 95 -7.64 10.37 6.22
CA LEU A 95 -7.47 11.83 6.31
C LEU A 95 -7.54 12.46 4.91
N THR A 96 -8.41 13.45 4.74
CA THR A 96 -8.85 13.92 3.42
C THR A 96 -7.84 14.78 2.68
N ASP A 97 -6.93 15.44 3.40
CA ASP A 97 -5.90 16.32 2.86
C ASP A 97 -4.46 15.82 3.13
N LEU A 98 -4.30 14.54 3.48
CA LEU A 98 -2.99 13.94 3.80
C LEU A 98 -2.01 13.97 2.62
N TRP A 99 -2.44 13.47 1.45
CA TRP A 99 -1.55 13.36 0.30
C TRP A 99 -1.10 14.72 -0.24
N PRO A 100 -2.00 15.70 -0.48
CA PRO A 100 -1.59 17.03 -0.91
C PRO A 100 -0.63 17.68 0.10
N TYR A 101 -0.88 17.53 1.40
CA TYR A 101 0.00 18.11 2.42
C TYR A 101 1.40 17.50 2.43
N LEU A 102 1.53 16.18 2.25
CA LEU A 102 2.85 15.54 2.13
C LEU A 102 3.60 15.97 0.86
N GLU A 103 2.89 16.16 -0.25
CA GLU A 103 3.47 16.69 -1.49
C GLU A 103 3.98 18.13 -1.30
N GLU A 104 3.24 18.99 -0.59
CA GLU A 104 3.66 20.34 -0.21
C GLU A 104 4.95 20.35 0.62
N LEU A 105 5.16 19.35 1.49
CA LEU A 105 6.38 19.20 2.29
C LEU A 105 7.59 18.68 1.49
N GLY A 106 7.39 18.30 0.22
CA GLY A 106 8.43 17.72 -0.62
C GLY A 106 8.62 16.21 -0.43
N ALA A 107 7.62 15.52 0.13
CA ALA A 107 7.65 14.06 0.27
C ALA A 107 6.92 13.37 -0.91
N ALA A 108 7.44 12.21 -1.30
CA ALA A 108 6.81 11.28 -2.22
C ALA A 108 6.41 10.02 -1.44
N VAL A 109 5.11 9.72 -1.39
CA VAL A 109 4.65 8.46 -0.82
C VAL A 109 4.75 7.37 -1.87
N VAL A 110 5.66 6.42 -1.68
CA VAL A 110 6.00 5.40 -2.68
C VAL A 110 5.66 3.97 -2.27
N TYR A 111 5.05 3.80 -1.09
CA TYR A 111 4.66 2.49 -0.58
C TYR A 111 3.43 2.59 0.35
N HIS A 112 2.48 1.67 0.19
CA HIS A 112 1.32 1.52 1.06
C HIS A 112 1.13 0.06 1.45
N GLU A 113 1.45 -0.30 2.69
CA GLU A 113 1.50 -1.69 3.15
C GLU A 113 0.18 -2.43 2.92
N PHE A 114 -0.91 -2.03 3.58
CA PHE A 114 -2.17 -2.77 3.51
C PHE A 114 -2.86 -2.70 2.15
N PRO A 115 -2.99 -1.52 1.49
CA PRO A 115 -3.49 -1.47 0.11
C PRO A 115 -2.73 -2.40 -0.83
N ARG A 116 -1.38 -2.44 -0.74
CA ARG A 116 -0.58 -3.40 -1.50
C ARG A 116 -0.95 -4.84 -1.14
N GLN A 117 -1.04 -5.19 0.13
CA GLN A 117 -1.43 -6.54 0.55
C GLN A 117 -2.83 -6.94 0.05
N PHE A 118 -3.81 -6.01 0.04
CA PHE A 118 -5.17 -6.26 -0.48
C PHE A 118 -5.18 -6.59 -1.98
N SER A 119 -4.24 -6.03 -2.75
CA SER A 119 -4.07 -6.38 -4.16
C SER A 119 -3.52 -7.79 -4.39
N MET A 120 -3.07 -8.48 -3.33
CA MET A 120 -2.42 -9.79 -3.36
C MET A 120 -1.37 -9.85 -4.48
N PRO A 121 -0.29 -9.05 -4.38
CA PRO A 121 0.56 -8.69 -5.50
C PRO A 121 1.51 -9.82 -5.88
N PHE A 122 1.49 -10.97 -5.20
CA PHE A 122 2.46 -12.03 -5.40
C PHE A 122 2.08 -12.94 -6.58
N ALA A 123 3.09 -13.43 -7.29
CA ALA A 123 2.90 -14.60 -8.13
C ALA A 123 2.66 -15.81 -7.22
N SER A 124 1.69 -16.64 -7.58
CA SER A 124 1.32 -17.84 -6.82
C SER A 124 0.84 -18.91 -7.80
N THR A 125 1.10 -20.18 -7.47
CA THR A 125 0.69 -21.34 -8.28
C THR A 125 -0.77 -21.69 -8.07
N ASP A 126 -1.27 -21.49 -6.85
CA ASP A 126 -2.64 -21.78 -6.46
C ASP A 126 -3.14 -20.81 -5.39
N LEU A 127 -4.41 -20.96 -5.01
CA LEU A 127 -5.04 -20.07 -4.03
C LEU A 127 -4.43 -20.22 -2.64
N VAL A 128 -3.93 -21.41 -2.28
CA VAL A 128 -3.35 -21.67 -0.96
C VAL A 128 -2.05 -20.89 -0.82
N GLU A 129 -1.13 -21.01 -1.78
CA GLU A 129 0.12 -20.25 -1.78
C GLU A 129 -0.16 -18.74 -1.77
N GLN A 130 -1.14 -18.29 -2.55
CA GLN A 130 -1.54 -16.89 -2.59
C GLN A 130 -1.92 -16.35 -1.21
N TYR A 131 -2.71 -17.10 -0.45
CA TYR A 131 -3.09 -16.70 0.90
C TYR A 131 -1.93 -16.85 1.88
N LEU A 132 -1.08 -17.87 1.78
CA LEU A 132 0.12 -18.00 2.62
C LEU A 132 1.10 -16.81 2.46
N ARG A 133 1.12 -16.16 1.29
CA ARG A 133 1.93 -14.95 1.04
C ARG A 133 1.25 -13.65 1.48
N TYR A 134 -0.05 -13.65 1.73
CA TYR A 134 -0.80 -12.46 2.15
C TYR A 134 -0.53 -12.19 3.64
N THR A 135 0.28 -11.20 3.99
CA THR A 135 0.80 -11.04 5.36
C THR A 135 -0.18 -10.42 6.35
N TYR A 136 -1.20 -9.71 5.87
CA TYR A 136 -2.14 -8.95 6.69
C TYR A 136 -2.87 -9.71 7.83
N PRO A 137 -3.32 -10.97 7.66
CA PRO A 137 -4.08 -11.70 8.68
C PRO A 137 -3.21 -12.57 9.61
N TYR A 138 -1.89 -12.67 9.37
CA TYR A 138 -1.00 -13.55 10.12
C TYR A 138 -0.20 -12.80 11.19
N ASP A 139 0.76 -13.52 11.79
CA ASP A 139 1.65 -12.97 12.80
C ASP A 139 2.55 -11.83 12.27
N ILE A 140 3.20 -11.16 13.22
CA ILE A 140 4.06 -10.01 12.94
C ILE A 140 5.34 -10.40 12.19
N GLY A 141 5.78 -11.66 12.24
CA GLY A 141 7.04 -12.10 11.65
C GLY A 141 7.01 -12.00 10.13
N GLY A 142 5.97 -12.55 9.49
CA GLY A 142 5.78 -12.46 8.04
C GLY A 142 5.59 -11.01 7.57
N ARG A 143 4.85 -10.21 8.36
CA ARG A 143 4.65 -8.77 8.11
C ARG A 143 5.97 -8.00 8.16
N LEU A 144 6.82 -8.24 9.17
CA LEU A 144 8.10 -7.58 9.33
C LEU A 144 9.03 -7.86 8.14
N ALA A 145 9.11 -9.12 7.70
CA ALA A 145 9.94 -9.49 6.56
C ALA A 145 9.50 -8.81 5.25
N ASP A 146 8.19 -8.70 4.98
CA ASP A 146 7.68 -7.95 3.81
C ASP A 146 7.98 -6.45 3.92
N LEU A 147 7.85 -5.86 5.12
CA LEU A 147 8.18 -4.46 5.37
C LEU A 147 9.67 -4.18 5.17
N GLN A 148 10.57 -4.98 5.73
CA GLN A 148 12.02 -4.85 5.54
C GLN A 148 12.41 -4.94 4.07
N GLY A 149 11.86 -5.93 3.35
CA GLY A 149 12.05 -6.05 1.91
C GLY A 149 11.52 -4.83 1.14
N ALA A 150 10.39 -4.27 1.57
CA ALA A 150 9.81 -3.08 0.96
C ALA A 150 10.63 -1.82 1.21
N VAL A 151 11.13 -1.61 2.43
CA VAL A 151 12.03 -0.52 2.80
C VAL A 151 13.26 -0.53 1.92
N ALA A 152 13.96 -1.66 1.85
CA ALA A 152 15.19 -1.79 1.07
C ALA A 152 14.95 -1.61 -0.43
N THR A 153 14.00 -2.36 -1.01
CA THR A 153 13.72 -2.33 -2.46
C THR A 153 13.32 -0.93 -2.93
N ARG A 154 12.51 -0.23 -2.12
CA ARG A 154 11.96 1.07 -2.50
C ARG A 154 12.81 2.24 -2.02
N ARG A 155 13.91 1.98 -1.30
CA ARG A 155 14.79 3.01 -0.72
C ARG A 155 13.96 4.04 0.05
N LEU A 156 13.19 3.57 1.03
CA LEU A 156 12.39 4.47 1.86
C LEU A 156 13.32 5.23 2.80
N ASP A 157 13.10 6.53 2.93
CA ASP A 157 13.81 7.38 3.89
C ASP A 157 13.12 7.31 5.26
N GLY A 158 11.80 7.10 5.29
CA GLY A 158 11.04 6.94 6.52
C GLY A 158 9.70 6.25 6.32
N LEU A 159 9.12 5.80 7.43
CA LEU A 159 7.81 5.17 7.47
C LEU A 159 6.84 5.95 8.33
N VAL A 160 5.63 6.14 7.82
CA VAL A 160 4.50 6.60 8.61
C VAL A 160 3.66 5.39 9.01
N HIS A 161 3.60 5.10 10.30
CA HIS A 161 2.69 4.10 10.84
C HIS A 161 1.34 4.75 11.13
N TYR A 162 0.35 4.46 10.28
CA TYR A 162 -1.00 4.99 10.44
C TYR A 162 -1.86 4.02 11.25
N THR A 163 -2.48 4.54 12.30
CA THR A 163 -3.30 3.76 13.26
C THR A 163 -4.67 4.39 13.49
N GLN A 164 -5.54 3.64 14.17
CA GLN A 164 -6.85 4.07 14.66
C GLN A 164 -6.93 3.77 16.15
N SER A 165 -7.70 4.55 16.89
CA SER A 165 -8.07 4.31 18.28
C SER A 165 -8.52 2.86 18.46
N PHE A 166 -7.99 2.19 19.48
CA PHE A 166 -8.29 0.80 19.85
C PHE A 166 -7.93 -0.26 18.79
N CYS A 167 -7.10 0.08 17.80
CA CYS A 167 -6.54 -0.94 16.92
C CYS A 167 -5.43 -1.68 17.67
N PHE A 168 -5.59 -2.99 17.90
CA PHE A 168 -4.57 -3.85 18.54
C PHE A 168 -3.18 -3.73 17.87
N ARG A 169 -3.14 -3.30 16.61
CA ARG A 169 -1.91 -3.07 15.83
C ARG A 169 -1.05 -1.94 16.37
N GLN A 170 -1.59 -1.05 17.21
CA GLN A 170 -0.80 -0.06 17.96
C GLN A 170 0.24 -0.74 18.87
N MET A 171 -0.02 -1.97 19.35
CA MET A 171 0.94 -2.72 20.17
C MET A 171 2.23 -3.09 19.41
N PHE A 172 2.21 -3.08 18.07
CA PHE A 172 3.39 -3.39 17.27
C PHE A 172 4.26 -2.16 16.99
N ASP A 173 3.89 -0.96 17.46
CA ASP A 173 4.65 0.26 17.15
C ASP A 173 6.11 0.18 17.58
N GLN A 174 6.35 -0.20 18.84
CA GLN A 174 7.72 -0.37 19.36
C GLN A 174 8.46 -1.49 18.62
N PHE A 175 7.77 -2.61 18.36
CA PHE A 175 8.37 -3.72 17.63
C PHE A 175 8.83 -3.32 16.23
N LEU A 176 8.03 -2.52 15.49
CA LEU A 176 8.44 -2.01 14.18
C LEU A 176 9.63 -1.05 14.29
N ARG A 177 9.68 -0.18 15.31
CA ARG A 177 10.83 0.72 15.55
C ARG A 177 12.11 -0.04 15.84
N ASP A 178 12.02 -1.13 16.59
CA ASP A 178 13.19 -1.90 17.01
C ASP A 178 13.81 -2.73 15.87
N HIS A 179 13.05 -3.00 14.79
CA HIS A 179 13.45 -3.94 13.73
C HIS A 179 13.51 -3.33 12.32
N LEU A 180 13.15 -2.07 12.14
CA LEU A 180 13.23 -1.37 10.86
C LEU A 180 14.33 -0.31 10.92
N ASP A 181 15.20 -0.31 9.91
CA ASP A 181 16.37 0.57 9.85
C ASP A 181 16.07 2.00 9.38
N VAL A 182 14.80 2.41 9.39
CA VAL A 182 14.35 3.74 8.95
C VAL A 182 13.54 4.43 10.05
N PRO A 183 13.63 5.76 10.17
CA PRO A 183 12.79 6.52 11.10
C PRO A 183 11.31 6.24 10.89
N LEU A 184 10.56 6.15 12.00
CA LEU A 184 9.13 5.84 12.00
C LEU A 184 8.33 6.94 12.72
N LEU A 185 7.31 7.48 12.07
CA LEU A 185 6.35 8.42 12.67
C LEU A 185 4.99 7.77 12.79
N THR A 186 4.42 7.76 13.99
CA THR A 186 3.08 7.20 14.22
C THR A 186 2.04 8.31 14.25
N ILE A 187 1.04 8.22 13.38
CA ILE A 187 -0.10 9.13 13.35
C ILE A 187 -1.39 8.33 13.49
N GLU A 188 -2.43 9.00 13.98
CA GLU A 188 -3.73 8.38 14.29
C GLU A 188 -4.83 9.15 13.56
N GLY A 189 -5.85 8.45 13.08
CA GLY A 189 -7.05 9.08 12.54
C GLY A 189 -8.28 8.18 12.58
N ASP A 190 -9.29 8.62 13.34
CA ASP A 190 -10.50 7.82 13.60
C ASP A 190 -11.68 8.14 12.69
N ARG A 191 -11.65 9.29 12.01
CA ARG A 191 -12.75 9.74 11.15
C ARG A 191 -12.22 10.41 9.89
N PRO A 192 -13.01 10.43 8.80
CA PRO A 192 -12.65 11.19 7.60
C PRO A 192 -12.69 12.69 7.89
N THR A 193 -11.55 13.26 8.25
CA THR A 193 -11.36 14.68 8.54
C THR A 193 -10.08 15.18 7.90
N ARG A 194 -9.89 16.50 7.91
CA ARG A 194 -8.60 17.09 7.59
C ARG A 194 -7.58 16.78 8.70
N LEU A 195 -6.29 16.87 8.36
CA LEU A 195 -5.19 16.84 9.31
C LEU A 195 -5.34 17.98 10.32
N ASP A 196 -5.31 17.64 11.61
CA ASP A 196 -5.21 18.63 12.69
C ASP A 196 -3.82 19.30 12.72
N SER A 197 -3.71 20.41 13.43
CA SER A 197 -2.46 21.20 13.50
C SER A 197 -1.28 20.44 14.13
N ARG A 198 -1.55 19.57 15.11
CA ARG A 198 -0.51 18.77 15.78
C ARG A 198 0.04 17.72 14.82
N THR A 199 -0.82 17.02 14.09
CA THR A 199 -0.41 16.02 13.10
C THR A 199 0.33 16.67 11.94
N ARG A 200 -0.11 17.84 11.47
CA ARG A 200 0.61 18.64 10.47
C ARG A 200 2.04 18.95 10.91
N MET A 201 2.21 19.57 12.07
CA MET A 201 3.54 19.93 12.62
C MET A 201 4.46 18.71 12.77
N ARG A 202 3.93 17.56 13.19
CA ARG A 202 4.72 16.33 13.31
C ARG A 202 5.16 15.77 11.97
N LEU A 203 4.31 15.81 10.96
CA LEU A 203 4.65 15.40 9.59
C LEU A 203 5.70 16.34 9.01
N GLU A 204 5.54 17.65 9.16
CA GLU A 204 6.51 18.66 8.73
C GLU A 204 7.89 18.41 9.34
N ALA A 205 7.98 18.31 10.67
CA ALA A 205 9.23 18.03 11.36
C ALA A 205 9.85 16.68 10.94
N PHE A 206 9.02 15.65 10.72
CA PHE A 206 9.49 14.35 10.30
C PHE A 206 10.06 14.38 8.88
N VAL A 207 9.37 15.03 7.94
CA VAL A 207 9.88 15.18 6.57
C VAL A 207 11.17 16.00 6.56
N ASP A 208 11.27 17.06 7.37
CA ASP A 208 12.46 17.91 7.44
C ASP A 208 13.69 17.16 7.95
N VAL A 209 13.55 16.32 8.99
CA VAL A 209 14.63 15.47 9.52
C VAL A 209 15.10 14.41 8.51
N LEU A 210 14.22 13.99 7.59
CA LEU A 210 14.53 13.00 6.57
C LEU A 210 15.14 13.59 5.30
N ARG A 211 15.20 14.93 5.18
CA ARG A 211 15.85 15.55 4.03
C ARG A 211 17.35 15.23 4.06
N PRO A 212 17.95 14.89 2.91
CA PRO A 212 19.38 14.62 2.80
C PRO A 212 20.25 15.85 3.09
#